data_AF-A0A7I7YCZ1-F1
#
_entry.id   AF-A0A7I7YCZ1-F1
#
_cell.length_a   1.000
_cell.length_b   1.000
_cell.length_c   1.000
_cell.angle_alpha   90.00
_cell.angle_beta   90.00
_cell.angle_gamma   90.00
#
_symmetry.space_group_name_H-M   'P 1'
#
loop_
_entity.id
_entity.type
_entity.pdbx_description
1 polymer ?
#
loop_
_entity_poly.entity_id
_entity_poly.type
_entity_poly.pdbx_seq_one_letter_code
_entity_poly.pdbx_strand_id
1 'polypeptide(L)'
;MTTEEIAATAGVSISTYYRYAPSKEGLLVEPVREAMAEIVAAYSNRPATESTVEALIQVFVTHAHATGDPNREMWRQAFSTTPQLLTTTTLITDRDRSTLIERVSLRLGVNASDDMDPSLLVHTCLATVKYVLDLWLTASSLTDPPFHQQLDRALRKALAGF
;
A
#
# COMPACT_ATOMS: atom_id res chain seq x y z
N MET A 1 20.68 -13.62 4.38
CA MET A 1 20.44 -12.54 5.36
C MET A 1 19.70 -13.09 6.58
N THR A 2 20.43 -13.37 7.66
CA THR A 2 19.90 -13.77 8.98
C THR A 2 19.52 -12.56 9.83
N THR A 3 18.76 -12.74 10.93
CA THR A 3 18.43 -11.66 11.88
C THR A 3 19.68 -11.08 12.55
N GLU A 4 20.67 -11.93 12.76
CA GLU A 4 21.98 -11.59 13.30
C GLU A 4 22.78 -10.74 12.31
N GLU A 5 22.73 -11.06 11.01
CA GLU A 5 23.35 -10.26 9.95
C GLU A 5 22.69 -8.87 9.83
N ILE A 6 21.36 -8.77 9.97
CA ILE A 6 20.63 -7.49 9.97
C ILE A 6 21.03 -6.66 11.19
N ALA A 7 21.01 -7.24 12.40
CA ALA A 7 21.36 -6.56 13.64
C ALA A 7 22.81 -6.05 13.62
N ALA A 8 23.76 -6.86 13.13
CA ALA A 8 25.15 -6.49 12.97
C ALA A 8 25.33 -5.35 11.95
N THR A 9 24.61 -5.38 10.83
CA THR A 9 24.64 -4.31 9.81
C THR A 9 24.07 -3.00 10.35
N ALA A 10 23.02 -3.07 11.17
CA ALA A 10 22.38 -1.92 11.80
C ALA A 10 23.12 -1.42 13.07
N GLY A 11 24.20 -2.09 13.50
CA GLY A 11 24.98 -1.70 14.68
C GLY A 11 24.23 -1.87 16.01
N VAL A 12 23.20 -2.72 16.06
CA VAL A 12 22.38 -2.95 17.26
C VAL A 12 22.52 -4.38 17.78
N SER A 13 22.35 -4.58 19.10
CA SER A 13 22.35 -5.93 19.68
C SER A 13 21.16 -6.74 19.18
N ILE A 14 21.27 -8.07 19.15
CA ILE A 14 20.16 -8.97 18.78
C ILE A 14 18.94 -8.80 19.71
N SER A 15 19.17 -8.49 21.00
CA SER A 15 18.12 -8.17 21.98
C SER A 15 17.42 -6.84 21.66
N THR A 16 18.17 -5.83 21.21
CA THR A 16 17.61 -4.54 20.76
C THR A 16 16.83 -4.74 19.46
N TYR A 17 17.36 -5.54 18.53
CA TYR A 17 16.66 -5.92 17.31
C TYR A 17 15.31 -6.59 17.62
N TYR A 18 15.26 -7.66 18.42
CA TYR A 18 14.00 -8.34 18.74
C TYR A 18 12.99 -7.49 19.51
N ARG A 19 13.45 -6.42 20.19
CA ARG A 19 12.58 -5.47 20.89
C ARG A 19 11.79 -4.58 19.93
N TYR A 20 12.37 -4.24 18.78
CA TYR A 20 11.76 -3.37 17.76
C TYR A 20 11.28 -4.15 16.52
N ALA A 21 11.84 -5.34 16.30
CA ALA A 21 11.60 -6.23 15.17
C ALA A 21 11.44 -7.67 15.69
N PRO A 22 10.35 -7.96 16.42
CA PRO A 22 10.14 -9.27 17.06
C PRO A 22 10.10 -10.44 16.06
N SER A 23 9.85 -10.17 14.77
CA SER A 23 10.04 -11.10 13.67
C SER A 23 10.54 -10.35 12.41
N LYS A 24 11.20 -11.07 11.49
CA LYS A 24 11.53 -10.53 10.15
C LYS A 24 10.27 -10.07 9.40
N GLU A 25 9.13 -10.67 9.71
CA GLU A 25 7.84 -10.31 9.12
C GLU A 25 7.40 -8.91 9.55
N GLY A 26 7.59 -8.55 10.84
CA GLY A 26 7.24 -7.24 11.37
C GLY A 26 8.00 -6.08 10.70
N LEU A 27 9.25 -6.33 10.27
CA LEU A 27 10.04 -5.35 9.52
C LEU A 27 9.46 -5.01 8.14
N LEU A 28 8.69 -5.92 7.54
CA LEU A 28 8.06 -5.70 6.25
C LEU A 28 6.66 -5.11 6.39
N VAL A 29 5.99 -5.37 7.51
CA VAL A 29 4.62 -4.90 7.76
C VAL A 29 4.59 -3.43 8.17
N GLU A 30 5.52 -2.98 9.03
CA GLU A 30 5.51 -1.59 9.53
C GLU A 30 5.70 -0.55 8.41
N PRO A 31 6.65 -0.68 7.47
CA PRO A 31 6.76 0.24 6.34
C PRO A 31 5.50 0.31 5.47
N VAL A 32 4.78 -0.80 5.32
CA VAL A 32 3.53 -0.83 4.55
C VAL A 32 2.40 -0.13 5.30
N ARG A 33 2.34 -0.25 6.63
CA ARG A 33 1.38 0.49 7.47
C ARG A 33 1.67 1.99 7.46
N GLU A 34 2.93 2.38 7.58
CA GLU A 34 3.35 3.77 7.48
C GLU A 34 2.98 4.36 6.11
N ALA A 35 3.27 3.63 5.03
CA ALA A 35 2.86 4.01 3.68
C ALA A 35 1.34 4.21 3.57
N MET A 36 0.52 3.35 4.19
CA MET A 36 -0.93 3.57 4.17
C MET A 36 -1.38 4.77 4.99
N ALA A 37 -0.79 5.01 6.16
CA ALA A 37 -1.08 6.20 6.94
C ALA A 37 -0.73 7.49 6.16
N GLU A 38 0.40 7.49 5.44
CA GLU A 38 0.79 8.57 4.54
C GLU A 38 -0.21 8.76 3.39
N ILE A 39 -0.68 7.68 2.76
CA ILE A 39 -1.68 7.74 1.69
C ILE A 39 -3.00 8.35 2.20
N VAL A 40 -3.47 7.93 3.38
CA VAL A 40 -4.69 8.48 4.00
C VAL A 40 -4.52 9.97 4.32
N ALA A 41 -3.37 10.36 4.86
CA ALA A 41 -3.06 11.76 5.13
C ALA A 41 -2.98 12.59 3.84
N ALA A 42 -2.28 12.07 2.82
CA ALA A 42 -2.15 12.71 1.52
C ALA A 42 -3.52 12.93 0.87
N TYR A 43 -4.40 11.91 0.91
CA TYR A 43 -5.76 12.01 0.37
C TYR A 43 -6.58 13.09 1.08
N SER A 44 -6.47 13.14 2.41
CA SER A 44 -7.17 14.14 3.24
C SER A 44 -6.73 15.57 2.96
N ASN A 45 -5.49 15.78 2.50
CA ASN A 45 -4.93 17.10 2.20
C ASN A 45 -5.22 17.57 0.77
N ARG A 46 -5.82 16.72 -0.10
CA ARG A 46 -6.13 17.12 -1.48
C ARG A 46 -7.30 18.11 -1.52
N PRO A 47 -7.31 19.08 -2.45
CA PRO A 47 -8.39 20.06 -2.58
C PRO A 47 -9.74 19.36 -2.79
N ALA A 48 -10.79 19.78 -2.07
CA ALA A 48 -12.12 19.16 -2.17
C ALA A 48 -12.79 19.29 -3.56
N THR A 49 -12.35 20.25 -4.38
CA THR A 49 -12.88 20.48 -5.74
C THR A 49 -12.41 19.47 -6.77
N GLU A 50 -11.39 18.67 -6.46
CA GLU A 50 -10.92 17.61 -7.34
C GLU A 50 -11.83 16.37 -7.23
N SER A 51 -11.97 15.63 -8.33
CA SER A 51 -12.74 14.37 -8.35
C SER A 51 -12.27 13.41 -7.26
N THR A 52 -13.23 12.80 -6.54
CA THR A 52 -12.96 11.77 -5.52
C THR A 52 -12.12 10.63 -6.08
N VAL A 53 -12.48 10.13 -7.26
CA VAL A 53 -11.78 9.03 -7.93
C VAL A 53 -10.38 9.45 -8.34
N GLU A 54 -10.23 10.61 -8.99
CA GLU A 54 -8.91 11.08 -9.44
C GLU A 54 -7.98 11.37 -8.24
N ALA A 55 -8.48 12.00 -7.18
CA ALA A 55 -7.74 12.21 -5.95
C ALA A 55 -7.23 10.90 -5.35
N LEU A 56 -8.06 9.85 -5.37
CA LEU A 56 -7.70 8.53 -4.86
C LEU A 56 -6.63 7.85 -5.74
N ILE A 57 -6.78 7.89 -7.07
CA ILE A 57 -5.76 7.36 -7.99
C ILE A 57 -4.43 8.06 -7.77
N GLN A 58 -4.44 9.40 -7.70
CA GLN A 58 -3.22 10.20 -7.62
C GLN A 58 -2.43 9.98 -6.33
N VAL A 59 -3.07 9.74 -5.19
CA VAL A 59 -2.31 9.46 -3.95
C VAL A 59 -1.52 8.16 -4.03
N PHE A 60 -2.11 7.09 -4.59
CA PHE A 60 -1.43 5.81 -4.75
C PHE A 60 -0.32 5.89 -5.81
N VAL A 61 -0.59 6.52 -6.95
CA VAL A 61 0.38 6.65 -8.06
C VAL A 61 1.54 7.55 -7.66
N THR A 62 1.27 8.70 -7.00
CA THR A 62 2.32 9.61 -6.53
C THR A 62 3.17 8.94 -5.47
N HIS A 63 2.55 8.25 -4.51
CA HIS A 63 3.30 7.50 -3.51
C HIS A 63 4.21 6.45 -4.17
N ALA A 64 3.65 5.60 -5.05
CA ALA A 64 4.40 4.59 -5.80
C ALA A 64 5.53 5.16 -6.68
N HIS A 65 5.37 6.37 -7.21
CA HIS A 65 6.44 7.05 -7.94
C HIS A 65 7.53 7.59 -7.00
N ALA A 66 7.14 8.17 -5.87
CA ALA A 66 8.06 8.78 -4.90
C ALA A 66 8.93 7.76 -4.17
N THR A 67 8.41 6.56 -3.89
CA THR A 67 9.21 5.47 -3.31
C THR A 67 10.22 4.87 -4.30
N GLY A 68 10.22 5.32 -5.56
CA GLY A 68 11.01 4.74 -6.64
C GLY A 68 10.51 3.34 -7.00
N ASP A 69 11.21 2.65 -7.90
CA ASP A 69 11.08 1.20 -8.02
C ASP A 69 12.07 0.61 -7.00
N PRO A 70 11.67 0.39 -5.73
CA PRO A 70 12.59 -0.16 -4.74
C PRO A 70 13.10 -1.49 -5.28
N ASN A 71 14.42 -1.70 -5.24
CA ASN A 71 15.11 -2.82 -5.88
C ASN A 71 14.23 -4.07 -5.85
N ARG A 72 13.52 -4.36 -6.95
CA ARG A 72 12.38 -5.31 -6.99
C ARG A 72 12.76 -6.67 -6.42
N GLU A 73 14.02 -7.01 -6.63
CA GLU A 73 14.67 -8.21 -6.10
C GLU A 73 14.76 -8.21 -4.56
N MET A 74 15.05 -7.08 -3.92
CA MET A 74 15.04 -6.95 -2.46
C MET A 74 13.65 -7.24 -1.87
N TRP A 75 12.59 -6.68 -2.45
CA TRP A 75 11.22 -6.96 -2.02
C TRP A 75 10.80 -8.40 -2.32
N ARG A 76 11.16 -8.93 -3.49
CA ARG A 76 10.93 -10.35 -3.82
C ARG A 76 11.62 -11.28 -2.84
N GLN A 77 12.88 -11.02 -2.50
CA GLN A 77 13.63 -11.80 -1.52
C GLN A 77 12.99 -11.70 -0.13
N ALA A 78 12.64 -10.49 0.30
CA ALA A 78 11.95 -10.26 1.57
C ALA A 78 10.64 -11.07 1.65
N PHE A 79 9.77 -10.96 0.65
CA PHE A 79 8.50 -11.69 0.61
C PHE A 79 8.65 -13.19 0.33
N SER A 80 9.71 -13.64 -0.35
CA SER A 80 9.98 -15.07 -0.55
C SER A 80 10.22 -15.81 0.77
N THR A 81 10.78 -15.12 1.77
CA THR A 81 10.97 -15.67 3.12
C THR A 81 9.68 -15.63 3.96
N THR A 82 8.64 -14.97 3.47
CA THR A 82 7.38 -14.78 4.20
C THR A 82 6.18 -14.66 3.26
N PRO A 83 5.86 -15.72 2.50
CA PRO A 83 4.81 -15.69 1.47
C PRO A 83 3.43 -15.38 2.05
N GLN A 84 3.17 -15.71 3.32
CA GLN A 84 1.92 -15.42 4.00
C GLN A 84 1.63 -13.91 4.11
N LEU A 85 2.63 -13.03 4.17
CA LEU A 85 2.41 -11.58 4.30
C LEU A 85 1.69 -10.98 3.11
N LEU A 86 1.93 -11.51 1.90
CA LEU A 86 1.25 -11.04 0.68
C LEU A 86 -0.20 -11.48 0.62
N THR A 87 -0.52 -12.60 1.24
CA THR A 87 -1.90 -13.12 1.32
C THR A 87 -2.68 -12.57 2.50
N THR A 88 -2.03 -11.89 3.44
CA THR A 88 -2.71 -11.47 4.66
C THR A 88 -3.34 -10.08 4.49
N THR A 89 -4.61 -9.96 4.89
CA THR A 89 -5.38 -8.71 5.02
C THR A 89 -4.73 -7.68 5.95
N THR A 90 -3.61 -8.02 6.62
CA THR A 90 -2.89 -7.19 7.60
C THR A 90 -2.11 -6.02 7.02
N LEU A 91 -1.89 -5.98 5.70
CA LEU A 91 -1.14 -4.89 5.06
C LEU A 91 -1.88 -3.56 5.18
N ILE A 92 -3.22 -3.59 5.23
CA ILE A 92 -4.05 -2.41 5.44
C ILE A 92 -4.87 -2.65 6.69
N THR A 93 -4.61 -1.88 7.74
CA THR A 93 -5.38 -2.04 8.97
C THR A 93 -6.85 -1.65 8.75
N ASP A 94 -7.76 -2.28 9.49
CA ASP A 94 -9.19 -1.92 9.41
C ASP A 94 -9.42 -0.45 9.79
N ARG A 95 -8.56 0.08 10.66
CA ARG A 95 -8.54 1.50 11.02
C ARG A 95 -8.23 2.38 9.80
N ASP A 96 -7.13 2.14 9.09
CA ASP A 96 -6.73 2.98 7.94
C ASP A 96 -7.78 2.91 6.83
N ARG A 97 -8.32 1.71 6.59
CA ARG A 97 -9.41 1.50 5.64
C ARG A 97 -10.66 2.29 6.03
N SER A 98 -11.09 2.21 7.29
CA SER A 98 -12.27 2.93 7.77
C SER A 98 -12.08 4.45 7.69
N THR A 99 -10.89 4.95 8.04
CA THR A 99 -10.57 6.36 7.89
C THR A 99 -10.59 6.80 6.42
N LEU A 100 -10.08 5.99 5.49
CA LEU A 100 -10.14 6.32 4.07
C LEU A 100 -11.58 6.37 3.55
N ILE A 101 -12.44 5.41 3.96
CA ILE A 101 -13.88 5.40 3.65
C ILE A 101 -14.56 6.67 4.16
N GLU A 102 -14.30 7.06 5.42
CA GLU A 102 -14.84 8.28 6.00
C GLU A 102 -14.45 9.52 5.17
N ARG A 103 -13.17 9.63 4.78
CA ARG A 103 -12.67 10.75 3.96
C ARG A 103 -13.30 10.77 2.57
N VAL A 104 -13.47 9.61 1.94
CA VAL A 104 -14.17 9.49 0.65
C VAL A 104 -15.64 9.90 0.79
N SER A 105 -16.31 9.46 1.85
CA SER A 105 -17.72 9.79 2.13
C SER A 105 -17.94 11.29 2.31
N LEU A 106 -17.06 11.94 3.10
CA LEU A 106 -17.07 13.39 3.29
C LEU A 106 -16.92 14.14 1.97
N ARG A 107 -16.08 13.65 1.07
CA ARG A 107 -15.84 14.27 -0.24
C ARG A 107 -16.99 14.07 -1.21
N LEU A 108 -17.67 12.93 -1.14
CA LEU A 108 -18.89 12.64 -1.90
C LEU A 108 -20.14 13.34 -1.32
N GLY A 109 -20.06 13.86 -0.08
CA GLY A 109 -21.20 14.50 0.59
C GLY A 109 -22.28 13.51 1.03
N VAL A 110 -21.92 12.24 1.21
CA VAL A 110 -22.83 11.16 1.60
C VAL A 110 -22.44 10.57 2.95
N ASN A 111 -23.39 9.90 3.61
CA ASN A 111 -23.12 9.14 4.82
C ASN A 111 -22.75 7.69 4.45
N ALA A 112 -21.59 7.22 4.88
CA ALA A 112 -21.11 5.87 4.63
C ALA A 112 -22.04 4.75 5.16
N SER A 113 -22.89 5.08 6.15
CA SER A 113 -23.85 4.13 6.71
C SER A 113 -25.07 3.92 5.82
N ASP A 114 -25.37 4.91 4.97
CA ASP A 114 -26.59 4.97 4.15
C ASP A 114 -26.29 4.78 2.65
N ASP A 115 -25.02 4.94 2.26
CA ASP A 115 -24.54 4.82 0.88
C ASP A 115 -23.33 3.87 0.82
N MET A 116 -23.40 2.88 -0.07
CA MET A 116 -22.34 1.89 -0.25
C MET A 116 -21.20 2.38 -1.15
N ASP A 117 -21.42 3.42 -1.95
CA ASP A 117 -20.47 3.89 -2.97
C ASP A 117 -19.10 4.26 -2.39
N PRO A 118 -18.99 5.01 -1.25
CA PRO A 118 -17.68 5.31 -0.65
C PRO A 118 -16.90 4.05 -0.26
N SER A 119 -17.61 3.08 0.33
CA SER A 119 -17.02 1.82 0.76
C SER A 119 -16.59 0.99 -0.44
N LEU A 120 -17.45 0.85 -1.44
CA LEU A 120 -17.19 0.07 -2.64
C LEU A 120 -16.01 0.65 -3.45
N LEU A 121 -15.94 1.98 -3.57
CA LEU A 121 -14.82 2.68 -4.20
C LEU A 121 -13.50 2.37 -3.51
N VAL A 122 -13.44 2.53 -2.18
CA VAL A 122 -12.21 2.25 -1.41
C VAL A 122 -11.81 0.77 -1.50
N HIS A 123 -12.75 -0.15 -1.30
CA HIS A 123 -12.46 -1.58 -1.38
C HIS A 123 -11.97 -2.00 -2.76
N THR A 124 -12.58 -1.49 -3.83
CA THR A 124 -12.17 -1.78 -5.22
C THR A 124 -10.78 -1.22 -5.50
N CYS A 125 -10.49 0.01 -5.04
CA CYS A 125 -9.17 0.62 -5.15
C CYS A 125 -8.11 -0.23 -4.46
N LEU A 126 -8.31 -0.59 -3.19
CA LEU A 126 -7.34 -1.37 -2.41
C LEU A 126 -7.10 -2.77 -2.97
N ALA A 127 -8.16 -3.44 -3.44
CA ALA A 127 -8.03 -4.74 -4.11
C ALA A 127 -7.21 -4.62 -5.41
N THR A 128 -7.39 -3.53 -6.15
CA THR A 128 -6.62 -3.26 -7.38
C THR A 128 -5.16 -2.99 -7.08
N VAL A 129 -4.86 -2.17 -6.07
CA VAL A 129 -3.47 -1.92 -5.60
C VAL A 129 -2.79 -3.24 -5.24
N LYS A 130 -3.47 -4.08 -4.44
CA LYS A 130 -2.95 -5.39 -4.05
C LYS A 130 -2.65 -6.27 -5.27
N TYR A 131 -3.56 -6.33 -6.23
CA TYR A 131 -3.37 -7.12 -7.45
C TYR A 131 -2.12 -6.68 -8.24
N VAL A 132 -1.92 -5.37 -8.41
CA VAL A 132 -0.74 -4.86 -9.13
C VAL A 132 0.54 -5.13 -8.35
N LEU A 133 0.52 -5.04 -7.02
CA LEU A 133 1.66 -5.41 -6.18
C LEU A 133 2.02 -6.90 -6.34
N ASP A 134 1.02 -7.79 -6.30
CA ASP A 134 1.23 -9.23 -6.51
C ASP A 134 1.83 -9.52 -7.89
N LEU A 135 1.33 -8.84 -8.95
CA LEU A 135 1.86 -8.96 -10.30
C LEU A 135 3.32 -8.47 -10.38
N TRP A 136 3.61 -7.31 -9.80
CA TRP A 136 4.97 -6.74 -9.80
C TRP A 136 5.96 -7.66 -9.07
N LEU A 137 5.58 -8.26 -7.94
CA LEU A 137 6.44 -9.18 -7.19
C LEU A 137 6.74 -10.48 -7.95
N THR A 138 5.75 -11.00 -8.69
CA THR A 138 5.83 -12.29 -9.38
C THR A 138 6.38 -12.20 -10.80
N ALA A 139 6.26 -11.05 -11.47
CA ALA A 139 6.72 -10.94 -12.83
C ALA A 139 8.26 -11.04 -12.95
N SER A 140 8.70 -11.62 -14.07
CA SER A 140 10.09 -12.04 -14.30
C SER A 140 10.80 -11.17 -15.34
N SER A 141 10.10 -10.22 -15.97
CA SER A 141 10.64 -9.43 -17.08
C SER A 141 11.21 -8.09 -16.62
N LEU A 142 12.36 -7.72 -17.18
CA LEU A 142 12.99 -6.41 -17.02
C LEU A 142 12.39 -5.34 -17.98
N THR A 143 11.49 -5.74 -18.89
CA THR A 143 10.80 -4.84 -19.82
C THR A 143 9.40 -4.45 -19.37
N ASP A 144 8.97 -4.86 -18.18
CA ASP A 144 7.69 -4.43 -17.64
C ASP A 144 7.69 -2.90 -17.41
N PRO A 145 6.57 -2.20 -17.67
CA PRO A 145 6.45 -0.79 -17.30
C PRO A 145 6.74 -0.57 -15.81
N PRO A 146 7.21 0.61 -15.39
CA PRO A 146 7.39 0.94 -13.98
C PRO A 146 6.12 0.70 -13.15
N PHE A 147 6.28 0.27 -11.89
CA PHE A 147 5.17 -0.08 -11.00
C PHE A 147 4.07 1.00 -10.95
N HIS A 148 4.42 2.27 -10.80
CA HIS A 148 3.47 3.38 -10.76
C HIS A 148 2.62 3.50 -12.04
N GLN A 149 3.16 3.14 -13.22
CA GLN A 149 2.41 3.16 -14.49
C GLN A 149 1.45 1.99 -14.60
N GLN A 150 1.87 0.81 -14.14
CA GLN A 150 0.98 -0.36 -14.05
C GLN A 150 -0.17 -0.07 -13.08
N LEU A 151 0.13 0.59 -11.96
CA LEU A 151 -0.83 0.99 -10.94
C LEU A 151 -1.84 2.02 -11.45
N ASP A 152 -1.38 3.10 -12.08
CA ASP A 152 -2.27 4.12 -12.69
C ASP A 152 -3.23 3.47 -13.69
N ARG A 153 -2.70 2.65 -14.61
CA ARG A 153 -3.50 1.96 -15.62
C ARG A 153 -4.56 1.04 -15.01
N ALA A 154 -4.17 0.25 -14.02
CA ALA A 154 -5.08 -0.70 -13.38
C ALA A 154 -6.18 0.02 -12.59
N LEU A 155 -5.82 1.05 -11.82
CA LEU A 155 -6.77 1.83 -11.04
C LEU A 155 -7.76 2.58 -11.94
N ARG A 156 -7.28 3.24 -13.01
CA ARG A 156 -8.18 3.88 -13.98
C ARG A 156 -9.16 2.89 -14.60
N LYS A 157 -8.71 1.67 -14.90
CA LYS A 157 -9.59 0.62 -15.44
C LYS A 157 -10.61 0.13 -14.40
N ALA A 158 -10.18 -0.12 -13.17
CA ALA A 158 -11.04 -0.67 -12.12
C ALA A 158 -12.07 0.35 -11.61
N LEU A 159 -11.69 1.63 -11.59
CA LEU A 159 -12.50 2.70 -11.02
C LEU A 159 -13.30 3.49 -12.05
N ALA A 160 -13.30 3.10 -13.32
CA ALA A 160 -14.02 3.79 -14.40
C ALA A 160 -15.56 3.80 -14.23
N GLY A 161 -16.10 2.99 -13.32
CA GLY A 161 -17.53 2.90 -13.03
C GLY A 161 -18.02 3.74 -11.85
N PHE A 162 -17.14 4.52 -11.22
CA PHE A 162 -17.46 5.46 -10.13
C PHE A 162 -17.33 6.90 -10.61
#